data_AF-A0A7D7SGX4-F1
#
_entry.id   AF-A0A7D7SGX4-F1
#
_cell.length_a   1.000
_cell.length_b   1.000
_cell.length_c   1.000
_cell.angle_alpha   90.00
_cell.angle_beta   90.00
_cell.angle_gamma   90.00
#
_symmetry.space_group_name_H-M   'P 1'
#
loop_
_entity.id
_entity.type
_entity.pdbx_description
1 polymer ?
#
loop_
_entity_poly.entity_id
_entity_poly.type
_entity_poly.pdbx_seq_one_letter_code
_entity_poly.pdbx_strand_id
1 'polypeptide(L)'
;MKEGKRKLKFALAVLLALLILSGCLAAKADDPKMAAIEQVLEQQFNGPDEEFLKAMWNPANKQIVDGVEVNAAFEQQVEGKYGEYFTDQELDQFMRVFGTYFPGLADIYGYELRLDEVDIELSETTANRYTFTAEVAFQKAGEKEQHAEVQGVVLFSNVQKGKSGKFTYTDDDGLSERLKQ
;
A
#
# COMPACT_ATOMS: atom_id res chain seq x y z
N MET A 1 -46.50 -34.11 32.05
CA MET A 1 -45.03 -34.17 31.91
C MET A 1 -44.67 -34.79 30.57
N LYS A 2 -43.67 -34.19 29.90
CA LYS A 2 -43.00 -34.57 28.65
C LYS A 2 -43.57 -33.98 27.35
N GLU A 3 -43.02 -32.80 27.08
CA GLU A 3 -42.94 -32.13 25.79
C GLU A 3 -42.17 -32.93 24.72
N GLY A 4 -42.39 -32.52 23.47
CA GLY A 4 -41.28 -32.32 22.55
C GLY A 4 -41.19 -33.33 21.41
N LYS A 5 -41.59 -32.89 20.21
CA LYS A 5 -40.79 -32.97 18.96
C LYS A 5 -41.64 -32.49 17.79
N ARG A 6 -41.59 -31.19 17.52
CA ARG A 6 -42.06 -30.61 16.26
C ARG A 6 -40.89 -29.87 15.61
N LYS A 7 -40.63 -30.27 14.36
CA LYS A 7 -39.94 -29.52 13.31
C LYS A 7 -38.40 -29.59 13.31
N LEU A 8 -37.88 -30.67 12.75
CA LEU A 8 -36.51 -30.76 12.24
C LEU A 8 -36.55 -31.11 10.75
N LYS A 9 -36.96 -30.17 9.88
CA LYS A 9 -36.85 -30.32 8.42
C LYS A 9 -36.82 -28.97 7.68
N PHE A 10 -36.06 -27.97 8.12
CA PHE A 10 -35.86 -26.74 7.29
C PHE A 10 -34.50 -26.04 7.45
N ALA A 11 -33.52 -26.64 8.14
CA ALA A 11 -32.23 -25.98 8.37
C ALA A 11 -31.11 -26.37 7.36
N LEU A 12 -31.32 -27.37 6.50
CA LEU A 12 -30.23 -27.95 5.68
C LEU A 12 -30.10 -27.33 4.28
N ALA A 13 -31.05 -26.51 3.83
CA ALA A 13 -31.06 -25.98 2.46
C ALA A 13 -30.49 -24.56 2.31
N VAL A 14 -30.15 -23.87 3.41
CA VAL A 14 -29.63 -22.48 3.37
C VAL A 14 -28.10 -22.42 3.53
N LEU A 15 -27.46 -23.49 4.01
CA LEU A 15 -26.02 -23.54 4.27
C LEU A 15 -25.15 -23.83 3.04
N LEU A 16 -25.73 -24.09 1.86
CA LEU A 16 -24.97 -24.39 0.64
C LEU A 16 -24.82 -23.22 -0.34
N ALA A 17 -25.41 -22.06 -0.07
CA ALA A 17 -25.38 -20.91 -0.98
C ALA A 17 -24.27 -19.87 -0.66
N LEU A 18 -23.44 -20.10 0.37
CA LEU A 18 -22.40 -19.16 0.81
C LEU A 18 -20.98 -19.54 0.36
N LEU A 19 -20.80 -20.56 -0.48
CA LEU A 19 -19.48 -21.10 -0.86
C LEU A 19 -18.99 -20.69 -2.26
N ILE A 20 -19.50 -19.60 -2.85
CA ILE A 20 -19.10 -19.19 -4.21
C ILE A 20 -18.59 -17.73 -4.28
N LEU A 21 -17.82 -17.27 -3.30
CA LEU A 21 -17.13 -15.96 -3.40
C LEU A 21 -15.64 -15.96 -3.01
N SER A 22 -15.05 -17.08 -2.56
CA SER A 22 -13.63 -17.09 -2.15
C SER A 22 -12.67 -17.61 -3.22
N GLY A 23 -13.13 -17.80 -4.45
CA GLY A 23 -12.35 -18.42 -5.53
C GLY A 23 -11.22 -17.56 -6.11
N CYS A 24 -11.25 -16.24 -5.93
CA CYS A 24 -10.19 -15.34 -6.44
C CYS A 24 -9.09 -15.05 -5.41
N LEU A 25 -9.36 -15.14 -4.10
CA LEU A 25 -8.36 -14.81 -3.08
C LEU A 25 -7.30 -15.90 -2.90
N ALA A 26 -7.62 -17.17 -3.16
CA ALA A 26 -6.70 -18.27 -2.87
C ALA A 26 -5.54 -18.41 -3.87
N ALA A 27 -5.61 -17.79 -5.06
CA ALA A 27 -4.57 -17.89 -6.08
C ALA A 27 -3.52 -16.77 -6.04
N LYS A 28 -3.82 -15.64 -5.36
CA LYS A 28 -2.91 -14.49 -5.21
C LYS A 28 -1.88 -14.64 -4.08
N ALA A 29 -2.13 -15.54 -3.12
CA ALA A 29 -1.40 -15.60 -1.85
C ALA A 29 0.01 -16.22 -1.88
N ASP A 30 0.47 -16.79 -3.01
CA ASP A 30 1.71 -17.60 -3.04
C ASP A 30 2.93 -16.91 -3.71
N ASP A 31 2.79 -15.69 -4.25
CA ASP A 31 3.94 -14.95 -4.80
C ASP A 31 4.49 -13.92 -3.80
N PRO A 32 5.67 -14.14 -3.19
CA PRO A 32 6.25 -13.18 -2.23
C PRO A 32 6.51 -11.80 -2.84
N LYS A 33 6.58 -11.69 -4.17
CA LYS A 33 6.72 -10.41 -4.87
C LYS A 33 5.42 -9.62 -4.88
N MET A 34 4.26 -10.28 -4.96
CA MET A 34 2.96 -9.60 -4.82
C MET A 34 2.79 -9.07 -3.41
N ALA A 35 3.12 -9.89 -2.39
CA ALA A 35 3.12 -9.44 -0.99
C ALA A 35 4.05 -8.23 -0.75
N ALA A 36 5.23 -8.21 -1.37
CA ALA A 36 6.13 -7.05 -1.29
C ALA A 36 5.51 -5.77 -1.90
N ILE A 37 4.77 -5.89 -3.01
CA ILE A 37 4.05 -4.75 -3.60
C ILE A 37 2.97 -4.26 -2.63
N GLU A 38 2.15 -5.17 -2.09
CA GLU A 38 1.10 -4.83 -1.13
C GLU A 38 1.67 -4.12 0.10
N GLN A 39 2.77 -4.62 0.66
CA GLN A 39 3.43 -3.99 1.81
C GLN A 39 3.89 -2.56 1.50
N VAL A 40 4.49 -2.32 0.32
CA VAL A 40 4.88 -0.95 -0.07
C VAL A 40 3.65 -0.05 -0.21
N LEU A 41 2.56 -0.54 -0.80
CA LEU A 41 1.31 0.22 -0.94
C LEU A 41 0.68 0.52 0.42
N GLU A 42 0.69 -0.43 1.36
CA GLU A 42 0.22 -0.22 2.73
C GLU A 42 1.01 0.89 3.43
N GLN A 43 2.34 0.92 3.30
CA GLN A 43 3.15 2.01 3.88
C GLN A 43 2.85 3.38 3.24
N GLN A 44 2.37 3.40 2.00
CA GLN A 44 2.10 4.64 1.25
C GLN A 44 0.69 5.18 1.47
N PHE A 45 -0.28 4.29 1.67
CA PHE A 45 -1.71 4.62 1.64
C PHE A 45 -2.47 4.29 2.93
N ASN A 46 -1.79 3.84 4.00
CA ASN A 46 -2.37 3.80 5.34
C ASN A 46 -1.72 4.85 6.23
N GLY A 47 -2.45 5.90 6.58
CA GLY A 47 -1.90 6.99 7.37
C GLY A 47 -2.95 7.85 8.08
N PRO A 48 -2.52 8.71 9.01
CA PRO A 48 -1.14 9.16 9.18
C PRO A 48 -0.20 8.14 9.87
N ASP A 49 1.02 8.03 9.35
CA ASP A 49 2.13 7.39 10.05
C ASP A 49 2.91 8.47 10.82
N GLU A 50 2.51 8.71 12.07
CA GLU A 50 3.04 9.80 12.89
C GLU A 50 4.57 9.71 13.09
N GLU A 51 5.12 8.50 13.21
CA GLU A 51 6.56 8.32 13.41
C GLU A 51 7.35 8.66 12.16
N PHE A 52 6.88 8.20 10.99
CA PHE A 52 7.47 8.51 9.70
C PHE A 52 7.39 10.02 9.40
N LEU A 53 6.21 10.62 9.59
CA LEU A 53 5.98 12.05 9.35
C LEU A 53 6.82 12.92 10.30
N LYS A 54 6.89 12.55 11.59
CA LYS A 54 7.74 13.25 12.56
C LYS A 54 9.22 13.14 12.21
N ALA A 55 9.69 11.97 11.77
CA ALA A 55 11.07 11.78 11.34
C ALA A 55 11.40 12.68 10.12
N MET A 56 10.48 12.75 9.17
CA MET A 56 10.58 13.54 7.94
C MET A 56 10.57 15.06 8.18
N TRP A 57 9.61 15.56 8.96
CA TRP A 57 9.34 17.00 9.07
C TRP A 57 10.10 17.72 10.18
N ASN A 58 10.51 17.01 11.23
CA ASN A 58 11.13 17.67 12.37
C ASN A 58 12.49 18.30 12.00
N PRO A 59 12.65 19.64 12.05
CA PRO A 59 13.89 20.29 11.68
C PRO A 59 15.05 19.92 12.61
N ALA A 60 14.79 19.48 13.84
CA ALA A 60 15.84 19.02 14.75
C ALA A 60 16.53 17.72 14.29
N ASN A 61 15.91 16.97 13.39
CA ASN A 61 16.50 15.76 12.81
C ASN A 61 17.43 16.08 11.62
N LYS A 62 17.40 17.31 11.10
CA LYS A 62 18.10 17.72 9.89
C LYS A 62 19.44 18.34 10.24
N GLN A 63 20.50 17.86 9.61
CA GLN A 63 21.86 18.36 9.80
C GLN A 63 22.51 18.60 8.45
N ILE A 64 23.44 19.54 8.35
CA ILE A 64 24.27 19.72 7.14
C ILE A 64 25.61 19.04 7.38
N VAL A 65 25.91 18.01 6.60
CA VAL A 65 27.19 17.30 6.59
C VAL A 65 27.78 17.44 5.19
N ASP A 66 28.98 18.00 5.08
CA ASP A 66 29.68 18.23 3.80
C ASP A 66 28.82 18.95 2.73
N GLY A 67 27.97 19.87 3.17
CA GLY A 67 27.09 20.66 2.29
C GLY A 67 25.81 19.94 1.86
N VAL A 68 25.54 18.75 2.40
CA VAL A 68 24.33 17.95 2.13
C VAL A 68 23.46 17.90 3.37
N GLU A 69 22.16 18.11 3.21
CA GLU A 69 21.19 17.86 4.29
C GLU A 69 21.04 16.35 4.50
N VAL A 70 21.34 15.91 5.72
CA VAL A 70 21.18 14.53 6.18
C VAL A 70 20.11 14.47 7.26
N ASN A 71 19.36 13.37 7.29
CA ASN A 71 18.33 13.14 8.30
C ASN A 71 18.35 11.65 8.69
N ALA A 72 19.26 11.30 9.61
CA ALA A 72 19.46 9.92 10.05
C ALA A 72 18.19 9.28 10.66
N ALA A 73 17.35 10.08 11.32
CA ALA A 73 16.09 9.60 11.88
C ALA A 73 15.12 9.19 10.77
N PHE A 74 15.04 9.97 9.69
CA PHE A 74 14.23 9.65 8.53
C PHE A 74 14.82 8.48 7.74
N GLU A 75 16.14 8.44 7.53
CA GLU A 75 16.84 7.32 6.88
C GLU A 75 16.57 5.99 7.61
N GLN A 76 16.55 6.00 8.95
CA GLN A 76 16.20 4.81 9.73
C GLN A 76 14.76 4.33 9.48
N GLN A 77 13.81 5.25 9.37
CA GLN A 77 12.42 4.93 9.05
C GLN A 77 12.27 4.39 7.63
N VAL A 78 12.99 4.99 6.68
CA VAL A 78 13.03 4.54 5.29
C VAL A 78 13.57 3.12 5.20
N GLU A 79 14.73 2.84 5.79
CA GLU A 79 15.33 1.52 5.75
C GLU A 79 14.44 0.48 6.44
N GLY A 80 13.87 0.82 7.61
CA GLY A 80 13.01 -0.10 8.36
C GLY A 80 11.71 -0.45 7.65
N LYS A 81 11.12 0.48 6.87
CA LYS A 81 9.83 0.29 6.19
C LYS A 81 9.96 -0.23 4.77
N TYR A 82 11.04 0.12 4.09
CA TYR A 82 11.18 -0.12 2.65
C TYR A 82 12.43 -0.93 2.28
N GLY A 83 13.46 -0.99 3.14
CA GLY A 83 14.77 -1.57 2.81
C GLY A 83 14.72 -3.03 2.37
N GLU A 84 13.79 -3.82 2.91
CA GLU A 84 13.63 -5.22 2.52
C GLU A 84 13.00 -5.41 1.12
N TYR A 85 12.21 -4.43 0.65
CA TYR A 85 11.44 -4.52 -0.58
C TYR A 85 12.17 -3.97 -1.81
N PHE A 86 13.22 -3.19 -1.61
CA PHE A 86 13.90 -2.46 -2.68
C PHE A 86 15.38 -2.81 -2.77
N THR A 87 15.93 -2.76 -3.98
CA THR A 87 17.39 -2.63 -4.14
C THR A 87 17.84 -1.27 -3.62
N ASP A 88 19.06 -1.15 -3.09
CA ASP A 88 19.55 0.11 -2.50
C ASP A 88 19.40 1.30 -3.47
N GLN A 89 19.74 1.10 -4.75
CA GLN A 89 19.58 2.13 -5.78
C GLN A 89 18.12 2.53 -6.00
N GLU A 90 17.21 1.54 -6.06
CA GLU A 90 15.80 1.84 -6.29
C GLU A 90 15.13 2.42 -5.04
N LEU A 91 15.56 2.06 -3.84
CA LEU A 91 15.05 2.65 -2.60
C LEU A 91 15.28 4.16 -2.60
N ASP A 92 16.51 4.59 -2.87
CA ASP A 92 16.86 6.00 -2.95
C ASP A 92 16.03 6.73 -4.02
N GLN A 93 15.84 6.11 -5.18
CA GLN A 93 15.07 6.68 -6.28
C GLN A 93 13.58 6.78 -5.93
N PHE A 94 13.00 5.71 -5.39
CA PHE A 94 11.60 5.65 -4.97
C PHE A 94 11.33 6.70 -3.90
N MET A 95 12.17 6.81 -2.87
CA MET A 95 11.97 7.79 -1.80
C MET A 95 12.07 9.23 -2.27
N ARG A 96 12.92 9.53 -3.26
CA ARG A 96 13.06 10.88 -3.82
C ARG A 96 11.85 11.32 -4.64
N VAL A 97 11.12 10.39 -5.25
CA VAL A 97 10.04 10.71 -6.20
C VAL A 97 8.66 10.43 -5.62
N PHE A 98 8.50 9.32 -4.91
CA PHE A 98 7.20 8.77 -4.55
C PHE A 98 7.05 8.53 -3.05
N GLY A 99 8.08 8.02 -2.38
CA GLY A 99 7.97 7.46 -1.03
C GLY A 99 7.50 8.43 0.07
N THR A 100 7.57 9.74 -0.16
CA THR A 100 7.04 10.78 0.76
C THR A 100 5.83 11.51 0.21
N TYR A 101 5.44 11.26 -1.04
CA TYR A 101 4.50 12.10 -1.78
C TYR A 101 3.08 12.01 -1.21
N PHE A 102 2.47 10.82 -1.18
CA PHE A 102 1.11 10.65 -0.67
C PHE A 102 0.99 10.83 0.84
N PRO A 103 1.86 10.22 1.68
CA PRO A 103 1.83 10.47 3.12
C PRO A 103 2.02 11.95 3.46
N GLY A 104 2.95 12.62 2.76
CA GLY A 104 3.22 14.04 2.96
C GLY A 104 2.07 14.94 2.52
N LEU A 105 1.45 14.68 1.36
CA LEU A 105 0.27 15.42 0.91
C LEU A 105 -0.90 15.26 1.88
N ALA A 106 -1.20 14.02 2.28
CA ALA A 106 -2.28 13.76 3.21
C ALA A 106 -2.08 14.50 4.54
N ASP A 107 -0.87 14.45 5.11
CA ASP A 107 -0.51 15.18 6.34
C ASP A 107 -0.65 16.70 6.18
N ILE A 108 -0.09 17.28 5.11
CA ILE A 108 -0.12 18.72 4.87
C ILE A 108 -1.56 19.26 4.76
N TYR A 109 -2.45 18.50 4.14
CA TYR A 109 -3.83 18.95 3.87
C TYR A 109 -4.87 18.38 4.84
N GLY A 110 -4.43 17.57 5.81
CA GLY A 110 -5.26 17.03 6.89
C GLY A 110 -6.17 15.88 6.48
N TYR A 111 -5.73 15.06 5.53
CA TYR A 111 -6.41 13.83 5.13
C TYR A 111 -5.83 12.61 5.86
N GLU A 112 -6.70 11.66 6.16
CA GLU A 112 -6.32 10.27 6.46
C GLU A 112 -6.44 9.46 5.17
N LEU A 113 -5.51 8.52 4.96
CA LEU A 113 -5.52 7.59 3.83
C LEU A 113 -5.75 6.17 4.34
N ARG A 114 -6.49 5.38 3.58
CA ARG A 114 -6.66 3.94 3.80
C ARG A 114 -6.60 3.18 2.48
N LEU A 115 -5.76 2.15 2.44
CA LEU A 115 -5.74 1.18 1.35
C LEU A 115 -6.91 0.19 1.54
N ASP A 116 -7.81 0.13 0.57
CA ASP A 116 -9.01 -0.73 0.65
C ASP A 116 -8.81 -2.05 -0.11
N GLU A 117 -8.48 -1.98 -1.40
CA GLU A 117 -8.26 -3.16 -2.25
C GLU A 117 -7.02 -2.98 -3.12
N VAL A 118 -6.33 -4.09 -3.41
CA VAL A 118 -5.23 -4.12 -4.37
C VAL A 118 -5.44 -5.25 -5.35
N ASP A 119 -5.41 -4.92 -6.64
CA ASP A 119 -5.29 -5.89 -7.71
C ASP A 119 -3.85 -5.87 -8.27
N ILE A 120 -3.23 -7.04 -8.36
CA ILE A 120 -1.85 -7.20 -8.83
C ILE A 120 -1.81 -8.28 -9.90
N GLU A 121 -1.24 -7.93 -11.05
CA GLU A 121 -1.12 -8.82 -12.19
C GLU A 121 0.34 -8.97 -12.61
N LEU A 122 0.78 -10.22 -12.82
CA LEU A 122 2.06 -10.48 -13.46
C LEU A 122 1.92 -10.24 -14.97
N SER A 123 2.85 -9.49 -15.54
CA SER A 123 2.88 -9.23 -16.98
C SER A 123 3.08 -10.52 -17.77
N GLU A 124 2.20 -10.77 -18.74
CA GLU A 124 2.29 -11.94 -19.62
C GLU A 124 3.50 -11.90 -20.56
N THR A 125 4.03 -10.71 -20.84
CA THR A 125 5.05 -10.48 -21.88
C THR A 125 6.43 -10.16 -21.33
N THR A 126 6.51 -9.72 -20.06
CA THR A 126 7.76 -9.27 -19.45
C THR A 126 7.96 -9.98 -18.11
N ALA A 127 8.97 -10.85 -18.04
CA ALA A 127 9.32 -11.54 -16.81
C ALA A 127 9.61 -10.55 -15.67
N ASN A 128 9.18 -10.89 -14.46
CA ASN A 128 9.37 -10.10 -13.24
C ASN A 128 8.75 -8.70 -13.25
N ARG A 129 7.89 -8.39 -14.23
CA ARG A 129 7.13 -7.15 -14.29
C ARG A 129 5.71 -7.38 -13.80
N TYR A 130 5.26 -6.54 -12.89
CA TYR A 130 3.90 -6.54 -12.36
C TYR A 130 3.24 -5.20 -12.64
N THR A 131 1.93 -5.22 -12.78
CA THR A 131 1.07 -4.04 -12.72
C THR A 131 0.21 -4.15 -11.47
N PHE A 132 -0.14 -3.02 -10.88
CA PHE A 132 -1.11 -2.96 -9.80
C PHE A 132 -2.11 -1.85 -10.01
N THR A 133 -3.29 -2.05 -9.45
CA THR A 133 -4.32 -1.03 -9.21
C THR A 133 -4.70 -1.09 -7.73
N ALA A 134 -4.54 0.02 -7.03
CA ALA A 134 -4.85 0.16 -5.61
C ALA A 134 -6.04 1.09 -5.44
N GLU A 135 -7.09 0.64 -4.76
CA GLU A 135 -8.18 1.50 -4.32
C GLU A 135 -7.80 2.17 -3.00
N VAL A 136 -7.76 3.50 -3.01
CA VAL A 136 -7.37 4.32 -1.86
C VAL A 136 -8.55 5.16 -1.41
N ALA A 137 -9.05 4.89 -0.21
CA ALA A 137 -9.97 5.76 0.49
C ALA A 137 -9.20 6.91 1.14
N PHE A 138 -9.80 8.10 1.12
CA PHE A 138 -9.25 9.27 1.78
C PHE A 138 -10.34 10.16 2.33
N GLN A 139 -10.08 10.71 3.51
CA GLN A 139 -11.08 11.48 4.25
C GLN A 139 -10.43 12.59 5.07
N LYS A 140 -11.07 13.76 5.06
CA LYS A 140 -10.79 14.86 5.99
C LYS A 140 -11.78 14.85 7.14
N ALA A 141 -11.34 15.27 8.32
CA ALA A 141 -12.19 15.29 9.50
C ALA A 141 -13.48 16.11 9.27
N GLY A 142 -14.64 15.45 9.40
CA GLY A 142 -15.95 16.06 9.20
C GLY A 142 -16.44 16.10 7.75
N GLU A 143 -15.65 15.60 6.80
CA GLU A 143 -16.04 15.46 5.40
C GLU A 143 -16.45 14.02 5.07
N LYS A 144 -17.05 13.83 3.89
CA LYS A 144 -17.38 12.48 3.41
C LYS A 144 -16.10 11.81 2.90
N GLU A 145 -15.97 10.52 3.20
CA GLU A 145 -14.94 9.67 2.59
C GLU A 145 -15.08 9.67 1.07
N GLN A 146 -13.94 9.64 0.41
CA GLN A 146 -13.77 9.64 -1.03
C GLN A 146 -12.81 8.53 -1.43
N HIS A 147 -12.90 8.10 -2.69
CA HIS A 147 -12.05 7.04 -3.24
C HIS A 147 -11.36 7.52 -4.52
N ALA A 148 -10.17 6.97 -4.78
CA ALA A 148 -9.43 7.11 -6.02
C ALA A 148 -8.66 5.81 -6.31
N GLU A 149 -8.44 5.52 -7.59
CA GLU A 149 -7.60 4.40 -8.01
C GLU A 149 -6.17 4.89 -8.30
N VAL A 150 -5.18 4.20 -7.71
CA VAL A 150 -3.76 4.45 -8.00
C VAL A 150 -3.18 3.26 -8.74
N GLN A 151 -2.61 3.51 -9.91
CA GLN A 151 -2.05 2.49 -10.77
C GLN A 151 -0.53 2.58 -10.81
N GLY A 152 0.12 1.45 -11.03
CA GLY A 152 1.57 1.44 -11.20
C GLY A 152 2.15 0.17 -11.76
N VAL A 153 3.47 0.22 -11.91
CA VAL A 153 4.29 -0.84 -12.48
C VAL A 153 5.46 -1.11 -11.56
N VAL A 154 5.72 -2.40 -11.32
CA VAL A 154 6.86 -2.86 -10.52
C VAL A 154 7.70 -3.83 -11.34
N LEU A 155 9.01 -3.64 -11.37
CA LEU A 155 9.96 -4.56 -11.99
C LEU A 155 10.93 -5.09 -10.93
N PHE A 156 10.88 -6.40 -10.67
CA PHE A 156 11.77 -7.02 -9.71
C PHE A 156 13.17 -7.25 -10.28
N SER A 157 14.17 -7.11 -9.42
CA SER A 157 15.58 -7.30 -9.77
C SER A 157 15.87 -8.75 -10.09
N ASN A 158 16.60 -8.96 -11.20
CA ASN A 158 17.15 -10.27 -11.56
C ASN A 158 18.42 -10.63 -10.76
N VAL A 159 19.01 -9.65 -10.04
CA VAL A 159 20.26 -9.82 -9.29
C VAL A 159 19.97 -9.97 -7.79
N GLN A 160 19.15 -9.07 -7.23
CA GLN A 160 18.74 -9.09 -5.84
C GLN A 160 17.34 -9.72 -5.73
N LYS A 161 17.28 -11.03 -5.54
CA LYS A 161 16.02 -11.79 -5.55
C LYS A 161 15.02 -11.22 -4.53
N GLY A 162 13.76 -11.06 -4.95
CA GLY A 162 12.68 -10.56 -4.10
C GLY A 162 12.64 -9.05 -3.93
N LYS A 163 13.68 -8.32 -4.37
CA LYS A 163 13.73 -6.86 -4.29
C LYS A 163 13.29 -6.20 -5.59
N SER A 164 12.50 -5.14 -5.48
CA SER A 164 12.13 -4.26 -6.58
C SER A 164 13.34 -3.48 -7.08
N GLY A 165 13.57 -3.54 -8.40
CA GLY A 165 14.53 -2.70 -9.11
C GLY A 165 13.89 -1.53 -9.85
N LYS A 166 12.55 -1.45 -9.84
CA LYS A 166 11.77 -0.28 -10.28
C LYS A 166 10.37 -0.33 -9.67
N PHE A 167 9.93 0.75 -9.04
CA PHE A 167 8.56 0.94 -8.58
C PHE A 167 8.06 2.29 -9.06
N THR A 168 6.97 2.33 -9.80
CA THR A 168 6.50 3.58 -10.43
C THR A 168 4.99 3.65 -10.41
N TYR A 169 4.45 4.74 -9.87
CA TYR A 169 3.05 5.12 -10.09
C TYR A 169 2.89 5.69 -11.50
N THR A 170 1.87 5.23 -12.21
CA THR A 170 1.59 5.62 -13.60
C THR A 170 0.36 6.51 -13.73
N ASP A 171 -0.59 6.37 -12.81
CA ASP A 171 -1.82 7.16 -12.71
C ASP A 171 -2.27 7.16 -11.25
N ASP A 172 -2.87 8.24 -10.78
CA ASP A 172 -3.42 8.38 -9.43
C ASP A 172 -4.90 8.78 -9.43
N ASP A 173 -5.56 8.78 -10.59
CA ASP A 173 -6.95 9.20 -10.78
C ASP A 173 -7.25 10.57 -10.14
N GLY A 174 -6.25 11.46 -10.18
CA GLY A 174 -6.32 12.80 -9.59
C GLY A 174 -6.34 12.82 -8.06
N LEU A 175 -6.00 11.71 -7.38
CA LEU A 175 -5.86 11.65 -5.92
C LEU A 175 -5.00 12.80 -5.41
N SER A 176 -3.82 13.03 -5.99
CA SER A 176 -2.92 14.08 -5.52
C SER A 176 -3.50 15.49 -5.67
N GLU A 177 -4.33 15.75 -6.68
CA GLU A 177 -5.01 17.04 -6.86
C GLU A 177 -6.22 17.19 -5.92
N ARG A 178 -6.87 16.08 -5.56
CA ARG A 178 -7.99 16.07 -4.61
C ARG A 178 -7.52 16.23 -3.17
N LEU A 179 -6.35 15.67 -2.82
CA LEU A 179 -5.73 15.88 -1.51
C LEU A 179 -5.31 17.33 -1.28
N LYS A 180 -5.07 18.13 -2.33
CA LYS A 180 -4.67 19.55 -2.20
C LYS A 180 -5.83 20.51 -1.97
N GLN A 181 -7.07 20.00 -1.91
CA GLN A 181 -8.31 20.76 -1.72
C GLN A 181 -8.74 20.73 -0.26
#